data_AF-A0A1H3ARW2-F1
#
_entry.id   AF-A0A1H3ARW2-F1
#
_cell.length_a   1.000
_cell.length_b   1.000
_cell.length_c   1.000
_cell.angle_alpha   90.00
_cell.angle_beta   90.00
_cell.angle_gamma   90.00
#
_symmetry.space_group_name_H-M   'P 1'
#
loop_
_entity.id
_entity.type
_entity.pdbx_description
1 polymer ?
#
loop_
_entity_poly.entity_id
_entity_poly.type
_entity_poly.pdbx_seq_one_letter_code
_entity_poly.pdbx_strand_id
1 'polypeptide(L)'
;MGIELIATGRGTPDRLVTNDDLAQFVDTNDAWIRERTGILSRYFCAEDEGGVDLATRAAQSALSRSGVSPESIGACIVATVSPDNMTPSTANMVAARLGLPLDIPSFDIGAACSGFLYALQVTQGLLTPARPYAIVVGCEVLSRLMDFSDRSTCVLFGDGAGAAVVKCCEDAGYYSILGAEADPKAILVDGPAAPKSIIHMDGRKVFRFAVQVIPKVIHALLTQSGLSLSDIDEVVCHQANSRIIDHVIKKLKADPAKFYQNMDRYGNTSAASIPMALDELSELGRLKPGARIMCVGFGAGLTWGGAIIRKQNSYE
;
A
#
# COMPACT_ATOMS: atom_id res chain seq x y z
N MET A 1 -18.32 11.76 -8.66
CA MET A 1 -18.12 10.33 -8.96
C MET A 1 -17.18 9.74 -7.94
N GLY A 2 -17.52 8.59 -7.36
CA GLY A 2 -16.66 7.84 -6.44
C GLY A 2 -15.98 6.68 -7.14
N ILE A 3 -15.32 5.81 -6.37
CA ILE A 3 -14.71 4.58 -6.88
C ILE A 3 -15.13 3.34 -6.09
N GLU A 4 -15.28 2.22 -6.80
CA GLU A 4 -15.50 0.89 -6.23
C GLU A 4 -14.30 -0.02 -6.50
N LEU A 5 -14.07 -0.95 -5.56
CA LEU A 5 -13.06 -1.99 -5.70
C LEU A 5 -13.63 -3.16 -6.50
N ILE A 6 -13.01 -3.47 -7.65
CA ILE A 6 -13.44 -4.56 -8.54
C ILE A 6 -12.71 -5.84 -8.18
N ALA A 7 -11.39 -5.81 -8.22
CA ALA A 7 -10.54 -6.94 -7.89
C ALA A 7 -9.17 -6.47 -7.41
N THR A 8 -8.44 -7.38 -6.79
CA THR A 8 -7.09 -7.18 -6.27
C THR A 8 -6.14 -8.26 -6.79
N GLY A 9 -4.85 -7.96 -6.70
CA GLY A 9 -3.78 -8.90 -6.97
C GLY A 9 -2.52 -8.50 -6.22
N ARG A 10 -1.59 -9.44 -6.05
CA ARG A 10 -0.28 -9.18 -5.44
C ARG A 10 0.85 -9.81 -6.24
N GLY A 11 2.02 -9.18 -6.15
CA GLY A 11 3.30 -9.68 -6.64
C GLY A 11 4.26 -9.74 -5.47
N THR A 12 4.63 -10.94 -5.06
CA THR A 12 5.58 -11.18 -3.98
C THR A 12 6.91 -11.65 -4.57
N PRO A 13 8.06 -11.19 -4.06
CA PRO A 13 9.35 -11.73 -4.43
C PRO A 13 9.48 -13.20 -4.07
N ASP A 14 10.42 -13.90 -4.70
CA ASP A 14 10.64 -15.34 -4.46
C ASP A 14 11.49 -15.62 -3.21
N ARG A 15 12.35 -14.67 -2.82
CA ARG A 15 13.30 -14.87 -1.72
C ARG A 15 12.71 -14.42 -0.38
N LEU A 16 12.33 -15.39 0.44
CA LEU A 16 12.01 -15.20 1.85
C LEU A 16 13.29 -14.86 2.65
N VAL A 17 13.18 -13.91 3.57
CA VAL A 17 14.22 -13.51 4.52
C VAL A 17 13.63 -13.52 5.93
N THR A 18 14.15 -14.41 6.75
CA THR A 18 13.76 -14.57 8.15
C THR A 18 14.47 -13.58 9.06
N ASN A 19 14.03 -13.47 10.31
CA ASN A 19 14.75 -12.70 11.31
C ASN A 19 16.16 -13.27 11.59
N ASP A 20 16.34 -14.59 11.50
CA ASP A 20 17.64 -15.24 11.69
C ASP A 20 18.61 -14.96 10.54
N ASP A 21 18.10 -14.79 9.32
CA ASP A 21 18.93 -14.33 8.19
C ASP A 21 19.47 -12.92 8.45
N LEU A 22 18.66 -12.01 9.00
CA LEU A 22 19.10 -10.66 9.33
C LEU A 22 20.14 -10.62 10.46
N ALA A 23 20.10 -11.58 11.39
CA ALA A 23 21.08 -11.70 12.47
C ALA A 23 22.51 -12.01 11.96
N GLN A 24 22.67 -12.40 10.69
CA GLN A 24 23.98 -12.58 10.06
C GLN A 24 24.64 -11.25 9.65
N PHE A 25 23.84 -10.18 9.51
CA PHE A 25 24.30 -8.87 9.04
C PHE A 25 24.38 -7.82 10.15
N VAL A 26 23.57 -7.98 11.21
CA VAL A 26 23.46 -6.98 12.28
C VAL A 26 23.18 -7.63 13.64
N ASP A 27 23.60 -6.98 14.73
CA ASP A 27 23.37 -7.42 16.11
C ASP A 27 21.87 -7.37 16.49
N THR A 28 21.18 -8.48 16.22
CA THR A 28 19.73 -8.69 16.45
C THR A 28 19.41 -10.19 16.62
N ASN A 29 18.15 -10.51 16.92
CA ASN A 29 17.60 -11.87 16.90
C ASN A 29 16.07 -11.85 16.70
N ASP A 30 15.47 -13.01 16.42
CA ASP A 30 14.02 -13.15 16.20
C ASP A 30 13.17 -12.57 17.33
N ALA A 31 13.47 -12.94 18.58
CA ALA A 31 12.69 -12.50 19.73
C ALA A 31 12.64 -10.97 19.82
N TRP A 32 13.78 -10.30 19.61
CA TRP A 32 13.88 -8.85 19.66
C TRP A 32 13.07 -8.17 18.54
N ILE A 33 13.14 -8.69 17.30
CA ILE A 33 12.41 -8.12 16.16
C ILE A 33 10.91 -8.33 16.36
N ARG A 34 10.49 -9.56 16.69
CA ARG A 34 9.08 -9.92 16.87
C ARG A 34 8.43 -9.10 17.97
N GLU A 35 9.06 -8.94 19.14
CA GLU A 35 8.52 -8.17 20.26
C GLU A 35 8.32 -6.68 19.88
N ARG A 36 9.21 -6.13 19.06
CA ARG A 36 9.21 -4.69 18.74
C ARG A 36 8.39 -4.33 17.52
N THR A 37 8.13 -5.28 16.64
CA THR A 37 7.56 -5.01 15.31
C THR A 37 6.40 -5.90 14.93
N GLY A 38 6.32 -7.11 15.48
CA GLY A 38 5.44 -8.19 15.04
C GLY A 38 5.93 -8.95 13.81
N ILE A 39 7.08 -8.58 13.23
CA ILE A 39 7.59 -9.16 11.98
C ILE A 39 8.36 -10.46 12.26
N LEU A 40 8.04 -11.52 11.52
CA LEU A 40 8.74 -12.82 11.56
C LEU A 40 9.64 -13.00 10.35
N SER A 41 9.18 -12.49 9.20
CA SER A 41 9.87 -12.61 7.92
C SER A 41 9.47 -11.47 6.98
N ARG A 42 10.23 -11.33 5.90
CA ARG A 42 9.94 -10.47 4.76
C ARG A 42 10.40 -11.13 3.47
N TYR A 43 10.12 -10.51 2.34
CA TYR A 43 10.62 -10.95 1.04
C TYR A 43 11.52 -9.87 0.45
N PHE A 44 12.60 -10.28 -0.21
CA PHE A 44 13.45 -9.38 -1.01
C PHE A 44 13.48 -9.84 -2.46
N CYS A 45 13.58 -8.90 -3.39
CA CYS A 45 13.83 -9.24 -4.79
C CYS A 45 15.12 -10.05 -4.96
N ALA A 46 15.09 -11.03 -5.86
CA ALA A 46 16.30 -11.62 -6.43
C ALA A 46 17.04 -10.61 -7.34
N GLU A 47 18.25 -10.96 -7.80
CA GLU A 47 19.06 -10.06 -8.64
C GLU A 47 18.41 -9.75 -9.99
N ASP A 48 17.63 -10.69 -10.53
CA ASP A 48 16.92 -10.62 -11.80
C ASP A 48 15.45 -10.17 -11.67
N GLU A 49 15.04 -9.74 -10.47
CA GLU A 49 13.69 -9.33 -10.15
C GLU A 49 13.64 -7.85 -9.76
N GLY A 50 12.73 -7.07 -10.38
CA GLY A 50 12.55 -5.65 -10.12
C GLY A 50 11.15 -5.26 -9.68
N GLY A 51 10.99 -3.98 -9.35
CA GLY A 51 9.70 -3.38 -9.01
C GLY A 51 8.71 -3.49 -10.18
N VAL A 52 9.18 -3.34 -11.42
CA VAL A 52 8.34 -3.53 -12.60
C VAL A 52 7.78 -4.96 -12.68
N ASP A 53 8.56 -5.98 -12.33
CA ASP A 53 8.12 -7.39 -12.39
C ASP A 53 7.09 -7.70 -11.31
N LEU A 54 7.29 -7.19 -10.09
CA LEU A 54 6.32 -7.29 -8.99
C LEU A 54 5.01 -6.56 -9.35
N ALA A 55 5.11 -5.30 -9.79
CA ALA A 55 3.95 -4.49 -10.16
C ALA A 55 3.16 -5.11 -11.32
N THR A 56 3.85 -5.67 -12.32
CA THR A 56 3.22 -6.38 -13.44
C THR A 56 2.45 -7.60 -12.97
N ARG A 57 3.04 -8.45 -12.12
CA ARG A 57 2.36 -9.64 -11.55
C ARG A 57 1.12 -9.24 -10.77
N ALA A 58 1.22 -8.24 -9.90
CA ALA A 58 0.10 -7.75 -9.11
C ALA A 58 -1.03 -7.23 -10.01
N ALA A 59 -0.71 -6.36 -10.97
CA ALA A 59 -1.66 -5.75 -11.89
C ALA A 59 -2.31 -6.80 -12.82
N GLN A 60 -1.53 -7.72 -13.37
CA GLN A 60 -2.03 -8.80 -14.22
C GLN A 60 -2.98 -9.73 -13.45
N SER A 61 -2.66 -10.07 -12.21
CA SER A 61 -3.54 -10.86 -11.34
C SER A 61 -4.85 -10.12 -11.06
N ALA A 62 -4.78 -8.82 -10.69
CA ALA A 62 -5.97 -8.01 -10.43
C ALA A 62 -6.86 -7.87 -11.68
N LEU A 63 -6.27 -7.62 -12.84
CA LEU A 63 -6.98 -7.50 -14.12
C LEU A 63 -7.60 -8.82 -14.55
N SER A 64 -6.88 -9.93 -14.42
CA SER A 64 -7.43 -11.26 -14.74
C SER A 64 -8.61 -11.61 -13.83
N ARG A 65 -8.54 -11.28 -12.54
CA ARG A 65 -9.61 -11.58 -11.57
C ARG A 65 -10.82 -10.64 -11.71
N SER A 66 -10.63 -9.43 -12.24
CA SER A 66 -11.74 -8.49 -12.45
C SER A 66 -12.62 -8.88 -13.63
N GLY A 67 -12.09 -9.63 -14.61
CA GLY A 67 -12.77 -9.91 -15.87
C GLY A 67 -12.94 -8.68 -16.78
N VAL A 68 -12.31 -7.55 -16.42
CA VAL A 68 -12.37 -6.30 -17.19
C VAL A 68 -11.44 -6.40 -18.38
N SER A 69 -11.91 -5.97 -19.56
CA SER A 69 -11.06 -5.93 -20.76
C SER A 69 -10.01 -4.82 -20.64
N PRO A 70 -8.75 -5.05 -21.07
CA PRO A 70 -7.70 -4.03 -21.08
C PRO A 70 -8.12 -2.72 -21.77
N GLU A 71 -8.93 -2.80 -22.82
CA GLU A 71 -9.43 -1.67 -23.61
C GLU A 71 -10.32 -0.70 -22.80
N SER A 72 -10.91 -1.19 -21.71
CA SER A 72 -11.77 -0.42 -20.80
C SER A 72 -10.99 0.31 -19.70
N ILE A 73 -9.67 0.06 -19.58
CA ILE A 73 -8.79 0.74 -18.62
C ILE A 73 -8.47 2.14 -19.13
N GLY A 74 -8.75 3.15 -18.31
CA GLY A 74 -8.54 4.58 -18.61
C GLY A 74 -7.32 5.18 -17.93
N ALA A 75 -6.68 4.49 -16.99
CA ALA A 75 -5.45 4.93 -16.35
C ALA A 75 -4.68 3.77 -15.71
N CYS A 76 -3.34 3.89 -15.68
CA CYS A 76 -2.45 3.02 -14.90
C CYS A 76 -1.56 3.86 -13.99
N ILE A 77 -1.73 3.74 -12.68
CA ILE A 77 -0.98 4.54 -11.70
C ILE A 77 -0.20 3.60 -10.78
N VAL A 78 1.10 3.85 -10.61
CA VAL A 78 1.94 3.11 -9.65
C VAL A 78 2.41 4.06 -8.55
N ALA A 79 2.00 3.79 -7.32
CA ALA A 79 2.55 4.44 -6.13
C ALA A 79 3.85 3.75 -5.71
N THR A 80 4.96 4.48 -5.76
CA THR A 80 6.28 3.97 -5.41
C THR A 80 7.22 5.10 -5.01
N VAL A 81 8.17 4.82 -4.11
CA VAL A 81 9.36 5.66 -3.86
C VAL A 81 10.67 4.93 -4.17
N SER A 82 10.59 3.71 -4.71
CA SER A 82 11.72 2.87 -5.07
C SER A 82 11.61 2.33 -6.51
N PRO A 83 11.35 3.20 -7.50
CA PRO A 83 11.19 2.72 -8.88
C PRO A 83 12.52 2.18 -9.42
N ASP A 84 12.45 1.19 -10.30
CA ASP A 84 13.65 0.64 -10.97
C ASP A 84 14.36 1.72 -11.80
N ASN A 85 13.60 2.66 -12.37
CA ASN A 85 14.09 3.77 -13.19
C ASN A 85 13.41 5.08 -12.76
N MET A 86 14.14 6.20 -12.80
CA MET A 86 13.52 7.54 -12.66
C MET A 86 12.64 7.87 -13.88
N THR A 87 13.05 7.40 -15.07
CA THR A 87 12.29 7.49 -16.32
C THR A 87 12.79 6.41 -17.29
N PRO A 88 11.91 5.70 -18.03
CA PRO A 88 10.45 5.75 -17.98
C PRO A 88 9.89 5.26 -16.63
N SER A 89 8.64 5.63 -16.32
CA SER A 89 8.00 5.27 -15.05
C SER A 89 7.68 3.78 -14.96
N THR A 90 7.56 3.25 -13.75
CA THR A 90 7.10 1.87 -13.49
C THR A 90 5.74 1.63 -14.13
N ALA A 91 4.83 2.60 -14.03
CA ALA A 91 3.52 2.55 -14.65
C ALA A 91 3.57 2.44 -16.18
N ASN A 92 4.50 3.10 -16.86
CA ASN A 92 4.64 2.95 -18.32
C ASN A 92 5.04 1.52 -18.69
N MET A 93 5.96 0.93 -17.93
CA MET A 93 6.41 -0.44 -18.16
C MET A 93 5.29 -1.46 -17.88
N VAL A 94 4.54 -1.27 -16.79
CA VAL A 94 3.37 -2.10 -16.46
C VAL A 94 2.30 -1.99 -17.54
N ALA A 95 1.93 -0.77 -17.95
CA ALA A 95 0.91 -0.56 -18.98
C ALA A 95 1.28 -1.24 -20.30
N ALA A 96 2.54 -1.15 -20.73
CA ALA A 96 3.03 -1.84 -21.92
C ALA A 96 2.97 -3.38 -21.79
N ARG A 97 3.39 -3.93 -20.64
CA ARG A 97 3.38 -5.38 -20.39
C ARG A 97 1.96 -5.96 -20.31
N LEU A 98 0.98 -5.18 -19.87
CA LEU A 98 -0.43 -5.57 -19.81
C LEU A 98 -1.18 -5.34 -21.14
N GLY A 99 -0.53 -4.73 -22.14
CA GLY A 99 -1.17 -4.39 -23.42
C GLY A 99 -2.30 -3.36 -23.27
N LEU A 100 -2.16 -2.41 -22.34
CA LEU A 100 -3.17 -1.36 -22.14
C LEU A 100 -3.20 -0.39 -23.35
N PRO A 101 -4.32 0.33 -23.58
CA PRO A 101 -4.41 1.29 -24.67
C PRO A 101 -3.32 2.36 -24.64
N LEU A 102 -2.84 2.78 -25.81
CA LEU A 102 -1.74 3.75 -25.92
C LEU A 102 -2.16 5.20 -25.63
N ASP A 103 -3.47 5.46 -25.61
CA ASP A 103 -4.09 6.76 -25.42
C ASP A 103 -4.67 6.92 -24.00
N ILE A 104 -3.99 6.37 -22.98
CA ILE A 104 -4.31 6.58 -21.56
C ILE A 104 -3.12 7.16 -20.79
N PRO A 105 -3.37 7.93 -19.72
CA PRO A 105 -2.31 8.29 -18.78
C PRO A 105 -1.74 7.06 -18.07
N SER A 106 -0.40 6.97 -18.04
CA SER A 106 0.34 6.07 -17.15
C SER A 106 1.52 6.79 -16.50
N PHE A 107 1.60 6.78 -15.17
CA PHE A 107 2.62 7.51 -14.42
C PHE A 107 2.80 6.96 -12.99
N ASP A 108 3.96 7.25 -12.41
CA ASP A 108 4.25 6.96 -11.00
C ASP A 108 3.85 8.16 -10.12
N ILE A 109 3.40 7.89 -8.89
CA ILE A 109 3.09 8.91 -7.88
C ILE A 109 3.88 8.65 -6.58
N GLY A 110 4.54 9.70 -6.08
CA GLY A 110 5.29 9.67 -4.83
C GLY A 110 4.50 10.28 -3.66
N ALA A 111 4.04 9.45 -2.73
CA ALA A 111 3.57 9.87 -1.41
C ALA A 111 3.91 8.81 -0.33
N ALA A 112 5.08 8.19 -0.49
CA ALA A 112 5.62 7.15 0.40
C ALA A 112 4.58 6.07 0.71
N CYS A 113 4.54 5.57 1.95
CA CYS A 113 3.63 4.51 2.36
C CYS A 113 2.13 4.87 2.26
N SER A 114 1.78 6.16 2.12
CA SER A 114 0.40 6.60 1.87
C SER A 114 0.05 6.66 0.37
N GLY A 115 1.02 6.38 -0.50
CA GLY A 115 0.95 6.53 -1.96
C GLY A 115 -0.21 5.81 -2.62
N PHE A 116 -0.54 4.58 -2.19
CA PHE A 116 -1.69 3.86 -2.76
C PHE A 116 -3.01 4.61 -2.55
N LEU A 117 -3.20 5.25 -1.39
CA LEU A 117 -4.41 6.03 -1.09
C LEU A 117 -4.46 7.33 -1.88
N TYR A 118 -3.30 7.96 -2.09
CA TYR A 118 -3.19 9.12 -2.99
C TYR A 118 -3.51 8.72 -4.44
N ALA A 119 -3.01 7.58 -4.90
CA ALA A 119 -3.26 7.08 -6.24
C ALA A 119 -4.74 6.78 -6.47
N LEU A 120 -5.44 6.17 -5.50
CA LEU A 120 -6.89 5.98 -5.54
C LEU A 120 -7.66 7.30 -5.68
N GLN A 121 -7.26 8.35 -4.98
CA GLN A 121 -7.90 9.66 -5.11
C GLN A 121 -7.72 10.25 -6.51
N VAL A 122 -6.54 10.09 -7.09
CA VAL A 122 -6.20 10.65 -8.40
C VAL A 122 -7.04 10.03 -9.52
N THR A 123 -7.46 8.76 -9.41
CA THR A 123 -8.27 8.13 -10.46
C THR A 123 -9.60 8.85 -10.72
N GLN A 124 -10.17 9.51 -9.71
CA GLN A 124 -11.44 10.25 -9.86
C GLN A 124 -11.37 11.39 -10.89
N GLY A 125 -10.17 11.93 -11.14
CA GLY A 125 -9.94 13.00 -12.12
C GLY A 125 -9.53 12.52 -13.52
N LEU A 126 -9.23 11.23 -13.69
CA LEU A 126 -8.69 10.68 -14.94
C LEU A 126 -9.69 9.83 -15.72
N LEU A 127 -10.62 9.17 -15.02
CA LEU A 127 -11.52 8.19 -15.62
C LEU A 127 -12.71 8.86 -16.30
N THR A 128 -13.16 8.25 -17.40
CA THR A 128 -14.30 8.72 -18.21
C THR A 128 -15.33 7.62 -18.36
N PRO A 129 -16.59 7.91 -18.77
CA PRO A 129 -17.58 6.87 -19.05
C PRO A 129 -17.13 5.85 -20.12
N ALA A 130 -16.28 6.25 -21.07
CA ALA A 130 -15.76 5.37 -22.10
C ALA A 130 -14.70 4.38 -21.58
N ARG A 131 -13.92 4.79 -20.57
CA ARG A 131 -12.91 3.96 -19.91
C ARG A 131 -12.99 4.18 -18.39
N PRO A 132 -13.97 3.54 -17.73
CA PRO A 132 -14.30 3.83 -16.34
C PRO A 132 -13.43 3.07 -15.34
N TYR A 133 -12.45 2.29 -15.78
CA TYR A 133 -11.61 1.46 -14.90
C TYR A 133 -10.18 1.99 -14.82
N ALA A 134 -9.55 1.89 -13.65
CA ALA A 134 -8.12 2.13 -13.48
C ALA A 134 -7.42 0.92 -12.88
N ILE A 135 -6.15 0.76 -13.22
CA ILE A 135 -5.22 -0.08 -12.47
C ILE A 135 -4.43 0.83 -11.53
N VAL A 136 -4.53 0.57 -10.23
CA VAL A 136 -3.77 1.27 -9.20
C VAL A 136 -2.88 0.28 -8.49
N VAL A 137 -1.57 0.51 -8.51
CA VAL A 137 -0.58 -0.38 -7.90
C VAL A 137 0.17 0.36 -6.80
N GLY A 138 0.38 -0.27 -5.66
CA GLY A 138 1.45 0.10 -4.74
C GLY A 138 2.60 -0.88 -4.91
N CYS A 139 3.82 -0.40 -5.17
CA CYS A 139 4.98 -1.26 -5.43
C CYS A 139 6.24 -0.68 -4.83
N GLU A 140 6.99 -1.51 -4.10
CA GLU A 140 8.24 -1.10 -3.48
C GLU A 140 9.29 -2.21 -3.46
N VAL A 141 10.54 -1.84 -3.72
CA VAL A 141 11.74 -2.67 -3.55
C VAL A 141 12.66 -1.98 -2.55
N LEU A 142 12.20 -1.90 -1.30
CA LEU A 142 12.86 -1.14 -0.23
C LEU A 142 14.20 -1.76 0.19
N SER A 143 14.41 -3.05 -0.07
CA SER A 143 15.68 -3.75 0.17
C SER A 143 16.88 -3.03 -0.44
N ARG A 144 16.69 -2.37 -1.59
CA ARG A 144 17.71 -1.59 -2.30
C ARG A 144 18.03 -0.24 -1.65
N LEU A 145 17.13 0.26 -0.80
CA LEU A 145 17.25 1.53 -0.09
C LEU A 145 17.66 1.33 1.39
N MET A 146 17.97 0.11 1.81
CA MET A 146 18.32 -0.19 3.20
C MET A 146 19.82 -0.05 3.48
N ASP A 147 20.12 0.35 4.72
CA ASP A 147 21.45 0.19 5.31
C ASP A 147 21.43 -1.03 6.23
N PHE A 148 22.04 -2.14 5.80
CA PHE A 148 22.08 -3.38 6.57
C PHE A 148 22.94 -3.28 7.86
N SER A 149 23.70 -2.20 8.04
CA SER A 149 24.39 -1.93 9.30
C SER A 149 23.50 -1.24 10.36
N ASP A 150 22.38 -0.63 9.94
CA ASP A 150 21.42 0.02 10.84
C ASP A 150 20.29 -0.94 11.23
N ARG A 151 20.45 -1.61 12.38
CA ARG A 151 19.40 -2.49 12.93
C ARG A 151 18.07 -1.81 13.20
N SER A 152 18.03 -0.47 13.32
CA SER A 152 16.80 0.23 13.66
C SER A 152 15.82 0.30 12.49
N THR A 153 16.31 0.11 11.26
CA THR A 153 15.54 0.19 10.02
C THR A 153 15.60 -1.11 9.20
N CYS A 154 16.75 -1.76 9.12
CA CYS A 154 16.95 -2.92 8.23
C CYS A 154 16.09 -4.15 8.61
N VAL A 155 15.58 -4.19 9.82
CA VAL A 155 14.69 -5.24 10.35
C VAL A 155 13.21 -4.92 10.15
N LEU A 156 12.85 -3.89 9.38
CA LEU A 156 11.46 -3.47 9.19
C LEU A 156 10.96 -3.78 7.80
N PHE A 157 11.73 -3.42 6.79
CA PHE A 157 11.22 -3.33 5.42
C PHE A 157 11.27 -4.66 4.69
N GLY A 158 10.42 -4.75 3.67
CA GLY A 158 10.36 -5.83 2.69
C GLY A 158 9.97 -5.27 1.33
N ASP A 159 10.07 -6.12 0.32
CA ASP A 159 9.72 -5.80 -1.06
C ASP A 159 8.36 -6.43 -1.42
N GLY A 160 7.65 -5.80 -2.34
CA GLY A 160 6.40 -6.35 -2.86
C GLY A 160 5.57 -5.36 -3.67
N ALA A 161 4.54 -5.88 -4.31
CA ALA A 161 3.52 -5.10 -4.99
C ALA A 161 2.12 -5.62 -4.69
N GLY A 162 1.18 -4.69 -4.57
CA GLY A 162 -0.25 -4.98 -4.58
C GLY A 162 -0.95 -4.09 -5.60
N ALA A 163 -1.98 -4.61 -6.26
CA ALA A 163 -2.76 -3.89 -7.25
C ALA A 163 -4.25 -4.00 -6.97
N ALA A 164 -4.98 -2.95 -7.36
CA ALA A 164 -6.42 -2.92 -7.39
C ALA A 164 -6.89 -2.48 -8.79
N VAL A 165 -7.89 -3.19 -9.32
CA VAL A 165 -8.74 -2.68 -10.39
C VAL A 165 -9.89 -1.94 -9.72
N VAL A 166 -10.04 -0.66 -10.02
CA VAL A 166 -11.13 0.17 -9.51
C VAL A 166 -12.00 0.69 -10.64
N LYS A 167 -13.28 0.92 -10.36
CA LYS A 167 -14.24 1.49 -11.31
C LYS A 167 -14.74 2.83 -10.78
N CYS A 168 -14.76 3.84 -11.64
CA CYS A 168 -15.43 5.10 -11.35
C CYS A 168 -16.94 4.92 -11.54
N CYS A 169 -17.73 5.24 -10.52
CA CYS A 169 -19.19 5.18 -10.59
C CYS A 169 -19.84 6.31 -9.78
N GLU A 170 -21.08 6.62 -10.14
CA GLU A 170 -21.95 7.43 -9.29
C GLU A 170 -22.36 6.60 -8.07
N ASP A 171 -22.58 7.24 -6.92
CA ASP A 171 -23.01 6.60 -5.67
C ASP A 171 -22.14 5.44 -5.14
N ALA A 172 -20.85 5.41 -5.50
CA ALA A 172 -19.86 4.40 -5.08
C ALA A 172 -19.70 4.21 -3.56
N GLY A 173 -20.16 5.17 -2.75
CA GLY A 173 -19.88 5.20 -1.31
C GLY A 173 -18.39 5.37 -1.00
N TYR A 174 -17.68 6.14 -1.84
CA TYR A 174 -16.26 6.44 -1.66
C TYR A 174 -16.05 7.74 -0.87
N TYR A 175 -15.22 7.67 0.16
CA TYR A 175 -14.84 8.81 1.00
C TYR A 175 -13.34 8.80 1.19
N SER A 176 -12.69 9.96 1.18
CA SER A 176 -11.25 10.06 1.30
C SER A 176 -10.81 11.26 2.13
N ILE A 177 -9.72 11.07 2.88
CA ILE A 177 -9.03 12.11 3.65
C ILE A 177 -7.55 11.98 3.33
N LEU A 178 -6.93 13.01 2.78
CA LEU A 178 -5.49 13.07 2.52
C LEU A 178 -4.88 14.27 3.25
N GLY A 179 -3.62 14.17 3.62
CA GLY A 179 -2.90 15.29 4.21
C GLY A 179 -1.40 15.10 4.21
N ALA A 180 -0.69 16.22 4.26
CA ALA A 180 0.77 16.25 4.24
C ALA A 180 1.29 17.40 5.11
N GLU A 181 2.45 17.18 5.71
CA GLU A 181 3.29 18.18 6.35
C GLU A 181 4.75 17.86 6.02
N ALA A 182 5.68 18.81 6.10
CA ALA A 182 7.09 18.54 5.81
C ALA A 182 7.87 18.23 7.10
N ASP A 183 8.44 17.02 7.23
CA ASP A 183 9.40 16.67 8.29
C ASP A 183 10.49 15.68 7.78
N PRO A 184 11.57 16.19 7.16
CA PRO A 184 12.67 15.35 6.68
C PRO A 184 13.48 14.71 7.84
N LYS A 185 13.24 15.10 9.10
CA LYS A 185 13.89 14.48 10.26
C LYS A 185 13.14 13.25 10.78
N ALA A 186 11.96 12.95 10.23
CA ALA A 186 11.17 11.78 10.60
C ALA A 186 11.49 10.57 9.71
N ILE A 187 11.34 10.72 8.40
CA ILE A 187 11.73 9.73 7.39
C ILE A 187 12.24 10.47 6.16
N LEU A 188 13.39 10.06 5.65
CA LEU A 188 14.00 10.61 4.43
C LEU A 188 14.60 9.47 3.59
N VAL A 189 14.39 9.55 2.28
CA VAL A 189 15.18 8.86 1.27
C VAL A 189 15.66 9.94 0.31
N ASP A 190 16.97 10.06 0.15
CA ASP A 190 17.52 11.07 -0.75
C ASP A 190 17.23 10.74 -2.22
N GLY A 191 17.08 11.79 -3.03
CA GLY A 191 16.96 11.65 -4.48
C GLY A 191 18.29 11.40 -5.18
N PRO A 192 18.31 11.36 -6.53
CA PRO A 192 19.48 11.03 -7.34
C PRO A 192 20.70 11.95 -7.18
N ALA A 193 20.55 13.11 -6.51
CA ALA A 193 21.64 14.01 -6.23
C ALA A 193 22.56 13.52 -5.09
N ALA A 194 22.09 12.59 -4.25
CA ALA A 194 22.90 12.01 -3.19
C ALA A 194 23.81 10.88 -3.71
N PRO A 195 24.98 10.64 -3.09
CA PRO A 195 25.87 9.54 -3.48
C PRO A 195 25.22 8.16 -3.38
N LYS A 196 24.30 7.99 -2.43
CA LYS A 196 23.50 6.77 -2.25
C LYS A 196 22.17 7.14 -1.59
N SER A 197 21.07 6.69 -2.16
CA SER A 197 19.73 6.82 -1.58
C SER A 197 19.49 5.71 -0.56
N ILE A 198 19.53 6.05 0.73
CA ILE A 198 19.22 5.12 1.82
C ILE A 198 18.11 5.70 2.71
N ILE A 199 17.33 4.81 3.33
CA ILE A 199 16.27 5.18 4.26
C ILE A 199 16.89 5.64 5.57
N HIS A 200 16.67 6.90 5.92
CA HIS A 200 16.91 7.45 7.24
C HIS A 200 15.59 7.60 7.99
N MET A 201 15.50 7.11 9.23
CA MET A 201 14.27 7.15 10.01
C MET A 201 14.49 7.40 11.50
N ASP A 202 13.73 8.33 12.08
CA ASP A 202 13.52 8.43 13.53
C ASP A 202 12.25 7.65 13.92
N GLY A 203 12.44 6.37 14.28
CA GLY A 203 11.32 5.49 14.61
C GLY A 203 10.45 5.98 15.77
N ARG A 204 10.97 6.79 16.71
CA ARG A 204 10.18 7.33 17.82
C ARG A 204 9.25 8.44 17.36
N LYS A 205 9.73 9.32 16.47
CA LYS A 205 8.89 10.36 15.85
C LYS A 205 7.81 9.73 14.99
N VAL A 206 8.19 8.77 14.14
CA VAL A 206 7.27 8.07 13.24
C VAL A 206 6.18 7.35 14.03
N PHE A 207 6.54 6.59 15.07
CA PHE A 207 5.56 5.92 15.93
C PHE A 207 4.58 6.92 16.57
N ARG A 208 5.10 8.02 17.13
CA ARG A 208 4.28 9.05 17.79
C ARG A 208 3.31 9.72 16.82
N PHE A 209 3.78 10.02 15.62
CA PHE A 209 2.95 10.58 14.56
C PHE A 209 1.83 9.59 14.16
N ALA A 210 2.19 8.33 13.89
CA ALA A 210 1.25 7.30 13.46
C ALA A 210 0.09 7.08 14.44
N VAL A 211 0.39 6.92 15.75
CA VAL A 211 -0.64 6.72 16.79
C VAL A 211 -1.52 7.94 17.06
N GLN A 212 -1.10 9.12 16.57
CA GLN A 212 -1.89 10.34 16.62
C GLN A 212 -2.73 10.55 15.36
N VAL A 213 -2.17 10.31 14.17
CA VAL A 213 -2.81 10.62 12.88
C VAL A 213 -3.85 9.57 12.48
N ILE A 214 -3.57 8.27 12.66
CA ILE A 214 -4.49 7.20 12.22
C ILE A 214 -5.88 7.34 12.87
N PRO A 215 -6.03 7.50 14.20
CA PRO A 215 -7.35 7.69 14.80
C PRO A 215 -8.07 8.94 14.28
N LYS A 216 -7.34 10.03 14.01
CA LYS A 216 -7.93 11.27 13.46
C LYS A 216 -8.49 11.02 12.06
N VAL A 217 -7.75 10.32 11.20
CA VAL A 217 -8.19 9.96 9.85
C VAL A 217 -9.42 9.05 9.90
N ILE A 218 -9.42 8.02 10.76
CA ILE A 218 -10.57 7.14 10.96
C ILE A 218 -11.80 7.94 11.38
N HIS A 219 -11.67 8.80 12.40
CA HIS A 219 -12.79 9.64 12.84
C HIS A 219 -13.26 10.61 11.74
N ALA A 220 -12.36 11.20 10.97
CA ALA A 220 -12.71 12.09 9.87
C ALA A 220 -13.49 11.37 8.77
N LEU A 221 -13.08 10.15 8.39
CA LEU A 221 -13.78 9.31 7.42
C LEU A 221 -15.18 8.91 7.92
N LEU A 222 -15.30 8.49 9.19
CA LEU A 222 -16.60 8.15 9.79
C LEU A 222 -17.53 9.38 9.85
N THR A 223 -16.99 10.55 10.19
CA THR A 223 -17.74 11.81 10.20
C THR A 223 -18.20 12.19 8.80
N GLN A 224 -17.32 12.13 7.80
CA GLN A 224 -17.63 12.48 6.41
C GLN A 224 -18.65 11.52 5.78
N SER A 225 -18.59 10.24 6.13
CA SER A 225 -19.49 9.21 5.61
C SER A 225 -20.81 9.08 6.38
N GLY A 226 -20.89 9.62 7.60
CA GLY A 226 -22.02 9.41 8.50
C GLY A 226 -22.11 7.98 9.04
N LEU A 227 -21.08 7.15 8.83
CA LEU A 227 -21.03 5.77 9.29
C LEU A 227 -20.44 5.67 10.69
N SER A 228 -20.74 4.57 11.36
CA SER A 228 -20.07 4.13 12.58
C SER A 228 -19.00 3.09 12.26
N LEU A 229 -18.05 2.85 13.18
CA LEU A 229 -17.05 1.80 12.99
C LEU A 229 -17.67 0.38 12.94
N SER A 230 -18.88 0.20 13.52
CA SER A 230 -19.64 -1.04 13.38
C SER A 230 -20.08 -1.30 11.94
N ASP A 231 -20.28 -0.27 11.13
CA ASP A 231 -20.72 -0.38 9.73
C ASP A 231 -19.59 -0.74 8.74
N ILE A 232 -18.34 -0.74 9.20
CA ILE A 232 -17.16 -1.08 8.40
C ILE A 232 -16.86 -2.57 8.56
N ASP A 233 -16.74 -3.31 7.47
CA ASP A 233 -16.50 -4.76 7.49
C ASP A 233 -15.02 -5.07 7.77
N GLU A 234 -14.12 -4.33 7.10
CA GLU A 234 -12.67 -4.53 7.20
C GLU A 234 -11.94 -3.18 7.33
N VAL A 235 -10.94 -3.13 8.22
CA VAL A 235 -10.03 -2.00 8.39
C VAL A 235 -8.61 -2.46 8.02
N VAL A 236 -8.07 -1.88 6.96
CA VAL A 236 -6.74 -2.17 6.43
C VAL A 236 -5.82 -0.99 6.68
N CYS A 237 -5.06 -1.08 7.77
CA CYS A 237 -4.01 -0.10 8.04
C CYS A 237 -2.74 -0.40 7.22
N HIS A 238 -1.93 0.63 6.97
CA HIS A 238 -0.54 0.46 6.54
C HIS A 238 0.20 -0.51 7.49
N GLN A 239 0.82 -1.52 6.92
CA GLN A 239 1.44 -2.64 7.63
C GLN A 239 2.89 -2.30 8.04
N ALA A 240 3.05 -1.33 8.93
CA ALA A 240 4.38 -0.85 9.35
C ALA A 240 4.96 -1.54 10.58
N ASN A 241 4.13 -1.69 11.61
CA ASN A 241 4.49 -2.18 12.94
C ASN A 241 3.21 -2.55 13.70
N SER A 242 3.13 -3.75 14.25
CA SER A 242 1.90 -4.27 14.86
C SER A 242 1.45 -3.40 16.03
N ARG A 243 2.40 -2.88 16.81
CA ARG A 243 2.14 -2.04 17.99
C ARG A 243 1.42 -0.74 17.65
N ILE A 244 1.59 -0.21 16.43
CA ILE A 244 0.86 0.98 15.99
C ILE A 244 -0.62 0.63 15.83
N ILE A 245 -0.92 -0.48 15.14
CA ILE A 245 -2.29 -0.96 14.92
C ILE A 245 -2.94 -1.33 16.25
N ASP A 246 -2.24 -2.07 17.12
CA ASP A 246 -2.73 -2.45 18.45
C ASP A 246 -3.07 -1.22 19.31
N HIS A 247 -2.23 -0.19 19.25
CA HIS A 247 -2.50 1.07 19.94
C HIS A 247 -3.75 1.75 19.40
N VAL A 248 -3.94 1.77 18.08
CA VAL A 248 -5.13 2.36 17.43
C VAL A 248 -6.39 1.59 17.83
N ILE A 249 -6.38 0.25 17.76
CA ILE A 249 -7.49 -0.61 18.17
C ILE A 249 -7.89 -0.30 19.62
N LYS A 250 -6.93 -0.27 20.54
CA LYS A 250 -7.17 0.04 21.96
C LYS A 250 -7.74 1.45 22.16
N LYS A 251 -7.18 2.44 21.46
CA LYS A 251 -7.60 3.85 21.57
C LYS A 251 -9.02 4.08 21.05
N LEU A 252 -9.40 3.38 19.98
CA LEU A 252 -10.73 3.43 19.41
C LEU A 252 -11.74 2.51 20.11
N LYS A 253 -11.28 1.64 21.01
CA LYS A 253 -12.08 0.54 21.61
C LYS A 253 -12.76 -0.30 20.51
N ALA A 254 -12.02 -0.53 19.43
CA ALA A 254 -12.53 -1.22 18.26
C ALA A 254 -12.44 -2.74 18.44
N ASP A 255 -13.23 -3.48 17.65
CA ASP A 255 -13.09 -4.93 17.51
C ASP A 255 -11.77 -5.25 16.78
N PRO A 256 -10.81 -5.95 17.42
CA PRO A 256 -9.55 -6.33 16.78
C PRO A 256 -9.76 -7.19 15.53
N ALA A 257 -10.83 -7.98 15.44
CA ALA A 257 -11.07 -8.88 14.31
C ALA A 257 -11.24 -8.15 12.97
N LYS A 258 -11.65 -6.87 12.99
CA LYS A 258 -11.79 -6.02 11.81
C LYS A 258 -10.45 -5.48 11.30
N PHE A 259 -9.37 -5.55 12.08
CA PHE A 259 -8.09 -4.96 11.71
C PHE A 259 -7.16 -6.05 11.20
N TYR A 260 -7.04 -6.14 9.88
CA TYR A 260 -6.20 -7.16 9.26
C TYR A 260 -4.71 -6.82 9.39
N GLN A 261 -3.91 -7.84 9.72
CA GLN A 261 -2.46 -7.74 9.86
C GLN A 261 -1.78 -8.88 9.09
N ASN A 262 -0.78 -8.53 8.28
CA ASN A 262 0.07 -9.49 7.55
C ASN A 262 1.56 -9.13 7.53
N MET A 263 1.96 -8.06 8.23
CA MET A 263 3.37 -7.68 8.36
C MET A 263 4.25 -8.75 9.00
N ASP A 264 3.67 -9.71 9.72
CA ASP A 264 4.38 -10.89 10.23
C ASP A 264 5.09 -11.65 9.09
N ARG A 265 4.49 -11.68 7.90
CA ARG A 265 5.00 -12.39 6.71
C ARG A 265 5.77 -11.51 5.73
N TYR A 266 5.39 -10.23 5.60
CA TYR A 266 5.95 -9.36 4.55
C TYR A 266 6.85 -8.24 5.07
N GLY A 267 6.87 -7.99 6.38
CA GLY A 267 7.41 -6.76 6.94
C GLY A 267 6.66 -5.52 6.42
N ASN A 268 7.35 -4.38 6.42
CA ASN A 268 6.84 -3.13 5.90
C ASN A 268 7.16 -2.99 4.41
N THR A 269 6.15 -3.13 3.55
CA THR A 269 6.25 -2.97 2.08
C THR A 269 5.77 -1.60 1.59
N SER A 270 5.80 -0.57 2.45
CA SER A 270 5.41 0.83 2.15
C SER A 270 4.09 0.90 1.35
N ALA A 271 4.09 1.48 0.14
CA ALA A 271 2.89 1.70 -0.65
C ALA A 271 2.17 0.40 -1.06
N ALA A 272 2.89 -0.73 -1.14
CA ALA A 272 2.32 -2.03 -1.48
C ALA A 272 1.53 -2.66 -0.32
N SER A 273 1.76 -2.21 0.92
CA SER A 273 1.23 -2.87 2.12
C SER A 273 -0.31 -2.96 2.16
N ILE A 274 -1.02 -1.87 1.87
CA ILE A 274 -2.48 -1.84 1.85
C ILE A 274 -3.03 -2.73 0.73
N PRO A 275 -2.64 -2.57 -0.55
CA PRO A 275 -3.22 -3.41 -1.61
C PRO A 275 -2.84 -4.90 -1.48
N MET A 276 -1.66 -5.25 -0.94
CA MET A 276 -1.32 -6.64 -0.63
C MET A 276 -2.24 -7.22 0.47
N ALA A 277 -2.52 -6.45 1.52
CA ALA A 277 -3.45 -6.86 2.57
C ALA A 277 -4.89 -7.00 2.06
N LEU A 278 -5.33 -6.10 1.17
CA LEU A 278 -6.63 -6.21 0.49
C LEU A 278 -6.71 -7.50 -0.34
N ASP A 279 -5.62 -7.86 -1.03
CA ASP A 279 -5.58 -9.07 -1.83
C ASP A 279 -5.67 -10.35 -0.98
N GLU A 280 -4.95 -10.43 0.13
CA GLU A 280 -5.08 -11.55 1.06
C GLU A 280 -6.49 -11.64 1.66
N LEU A 281 -7.09 -10.50 2.05
CA LEU A 281 -8.48 -10.48 2.51
C LEU A 281 -9.47 -10.98 1.45
N SER A 282 -9.21 -10.66 0.17
CA SER A 282 -10.02 -11.16 -0.95
C SER A 282 -9.91 -12.67 -1.10
N GLU A 283 -8.69 -13.22 -1.06
CA GLU A 283 -8.46 -14.68 -1.14
C GLU A 283 -9.02 -15.44 0.06
N LEU A 284 -9.01 -14.83 1.24
CA LEU A 284 -9.65 -15.36 2.45
C LEU A 284 -11.19 -15.27 2.40
N GLY A 285 -11.78 -14.73 1.34
CA GLY A 285 -13.22 -14.57 1.20
C GLY A 285 -13.85 -13.54 2.15
N ARG A 286 -13.02 -12.64 2.73
CA ARG A 286 -13.46 -11.61 3.68
C ARG A 286 -13.98 -10.36 2.97
N LEU A 287 -13.49 -10.06 1.76
CA LEU A 287 -13.99 -8.96 0.93
C LEU A 287 -15.22 -9.38 0.13
N LYS A 288 -16.36 -9.53 0.82
CA LYS A 288 -17.63 -9.88 0.19
C LYS A 288 -18.16 -8.76 -0.71
N PRO A 289 -18.97 -9.07 -1.74
CA PRO A 289 -19.67 -8.06 -2.52
C PRO A 289 -20.45 -7.09 -1.64
N GLY A 290 -20.30 -5.79 -1.90
CA GLY A 290 -20.92 -4.72 -1.11
C GLY A 290 -20.21 -4.35 0.19
N ALA A 291 -19.18 -5.10 0.61
CA ALA A 291 -18.43 -4.85 1.84
C ALA A 291 -17.82 -3.44 1.85
N ARG A 292 -17.87 -2.79 3.01
CA ARG A 292 -17.27 -1.47 3.27
C ARG A 292 -15.88 -1.67 3.87
N ILE A 293 -14.88 -1.21 3.16
CA ILE A 293 -13.47 -1.40 3.51
C ILE A 293 -12.88 -0.04 3.83
N MET A 294 -12.32 0.11 5.02
CA MET A 294 -11.61 1.32 5.43
C MET A 294 -10.11 1.09 5.33
N CYS A 295 -9.43 1.81 4.44
CA CYS A 295 -7.98 1.78 4.31
C CYS A 295 -7.38 3.03 4.95
N VAL A 296 -6.30 2.91 5.74
CA VAL A 296 -5.65 4.06 6.40
C VAL A 296 -4.13 3.90 6.40
N GLY A 297 -3.41 4.91 5.97
CA GLY A 297 -1.95 4.88 5.84
C GLY A 297 -1.29 6.18 6.26
N PHE A 298 0.01 6.09 6.55
CA PHE A 298 0.88 7.21 6.88
C PHE A 298 2.28 6.87 6.37
N GLY A 299 3.09 7.87 6.00
CA GLY A 299 4.43 7.64 5.47
C GLY A 299 5.30 8.89 5.49
N ALA A 300 6.47 8.79 4.85
CA ALA A 300 7.39 9.92 4.69
C ALA A 300 6.71 11.13 4.01
N GLY A 301 7.26 12.31 4.26
CA GLY A 301 6.64 13.60 3.96
C GLY A 301 6.74 14.53 5.17
N LEU A 302 6.01 14.31 6.27
CA LEU A 302 5.05 13.21 6.50
C LEU A 302 3.74 13.35 5.72
N THR A 303 3.28 12.24 5.18
CA THR A 303 1.99 12.11 4.47
C THR A 303 1.07 11.15 5.21
N TRP A 304 -0.23 11.33 5.07
CA TRP A 304 -1.24 10.40 5.56
C TRP A 304 -2.44 10.39 4.63
N GLY A 305 -3.15 9.26 4.66
CA GLY A 305 -4.34 9.07 3.86
C GLY A 305 -5.30 8.12 4.53
N GLY A 306 -6.57 8.24 4.18
CA GLY A 306 -7.56 7.23 4.44
C GLY A 306 -8.63 7.23 3.36
N ALA A 307 -9.21 6.07 3.12
CA ALA A 307 -10.34 5.91 2.22
C ALA A 307 -11.34 4.91 2.79
N ILE A 308 -12.63 5.17 2.60
CA ILE A 308 -13.68 4.14 2.66
C ILE A 308 -14.02 3.82 1.20
N ILE A 309 -13.92 2.55 0.84
CA ILE A 309 -14.24 2.03 -0.49
C ILE A 309 -15.18 0.83 -0.35
N ARG A 310 -16.07 0.66 -1.32
CA ARG A 310 -16.96 -0.52 -1.39
C ARG A 310 -16.42 -1.54 -2.38
N LYS A 311 -16.50 -2.82 -2.01
CA LYS A 311 -16.34 -3.92 -2.97
C LYS A 311 -17.58 -3.93 -3.89
N GLN A 312 -17.37 -3.96 -5.20
CA GLN A 312 -18.47 -4.01 -6.17
C GLN A 312 -19.41 -5.19 -5.86
N ASN A 313 -20.72 -4.93 -5.99
CA ASN A 313 -21.76 -5.96 -5.91
C ASN A 313 -21.62 -6.96 -7.06
N SER A 314 -21.93 -8.24 -6.83
CA SER A 314 -21.88 -9.29 -7.86
C SER A 314 -22.95 -9.17 -8.96
N TYR A 315 -23.83 -8.16 -8.89
CA TYR A 315 -25.06 -8.09 -9.68
C TYR A 315 -25.06 -6.93 -10.70
N GLU A 316 -23.91 -6.35 -11.04
CA GLU A 316 -23.76 -5.31 -12.07
C GLU A 316 -22.59 -5.56 -13.02
#